data_AF-A0A965LEY5-F1
#
_entry.id   AF-A0A965LEY5-F1
#
_cell.length_a   1.000
_cell.length_b   1.000
_cell.length_c   1.000
_cell.angle_alpha   90.00
_cell.angle_beta   90.00
_cell.angle_gamma   90.00
#
_symmetry.space_group_name_H-M   'P 1'
#
loop_
_entity.id
_entity.type
_entity.pdbx_description
1 polymer ?
#
loop_
_entity_poly.entity_id
_entity_poly.type
_entity_poly.pdbx_seq_one_letter_code
_entity_poly.pdbx_strand_id
1 'polypeptide(L)'
;MSQNSFINLDGQSFELPTFIGSENEKAIDIAKLRDLSGYVTFDPGYKNTGATKSAITYLDGEEGILRYRGYSIEELAEKSTFLEVAYLLFHGELP
;
A
#
# COMPACT_ATOMS: atom_id res chain seq x y z
N MET A 1 -13.01 -6.93 8.69
CA MET A 1 -13.81 -5.90 9.38
C MET A 1 -13.16 -4.56 9.10
N SER A 2 -13.88 -3.59 8.56
CA SER A 2 -13.35 -2.21 8.45
C SER A 2 -13.16 -1.67 9.86
N GLN A 3 -11.93 -1.32 10.21
CA GLN A 3 -11.69 -0.50 11.39
C GLN A 3 -11.92 0.95 10.99
N ASN A 4 -12.34 1.79 11.94
CA ASN A 4 -12.56 3.20 11.70
C ASN A 4 -11.53 4.00 12.50
N SER A 5 -11.12 5.13 11.95
CA SER A 5 -10.24 6.11 12.58
C SER A 5 -10.97 7.43 12.74
N PHE A 6 -10.59 8.21 13.74
CA PHE A 6 -11.19 9.51 14.01
C PHE A 6 -10.12 10.59 13.91
N ILE A 7 -10.39 11.62 13.10
CA ILE A 7 -9.56 12.82 13.02
C ILE A 7 -10.33 13.96 13.66
N ASN A 8 -9.75 14.60 14.67
CA ASN A 8 -10.34 15.77 15.33
C ASN A 8 -9.76 17.06 14.75
N LEU A 9 -10.61 17.91 14.18
CA LEU A 9 -10.25 19.22 13.60
C LEU A 9 -11.25 20.26 14.10
N ASP A 10 -10.75 21.38 14.64
CA ASP A 10 -11.57 22.48 15.19
C ASP A 10 -12.66 22.03 16.20
N GLY A 11 -12.37 20.99 16.99
CA GLY A 11 -13.31 20.43 17.96
C GLY A 11 -14.42 19.54 17.36
N GLN A 12 -14.41 19.29 16.05
CA GLN A 12 -15.26 18.31 15.39
C GLN A 12 -14.49 17.02 15.11
N SER A 13 -15.16 15.88 15.25
CA SER A 13 -14.58 14.55 15.00
C SER A 13 -15.10 13.99 13.69
N PHE A 14 -14.19 13.61 12.80
CA PHE A 14 -14.49 13.02 11.50
C PHE A 14 -14.09 11.55 11.48
N GLU A 15 -15.05 10.69 11.22
CA GLU A 15 -14.83 9.26 11.09
C GLU A 15 -14.38 8.91 9.66
N LEU A 16 -13.24 8.25 9.55
CA LEU A 16 -12.65 7.82 8.30
C LEU A 16 -12.36 6.32 8.32
N PRO A 17 -12.71 5.57 7.26
CA PRO A 17 -12.42 4.14 7.19
C PRO A 17 -10.91 3.88 7.23
N THR A 18 -10.52 2.74 7.78
CA THR A 18 -9.16 2.21 7.64
C THR A 18 -9.17 0.84 6.99
N PHE A 19 -8.06 0.51 6.35
CA PHE A 19 -7.81 -0.81 5.83
C PHE A 19 -6.39 -1.26 6.16
N ILE A 20 -6.21 -2.58 6.17
CA ILE A 20 -4.95 -3.24 6.46
C ILE A 20 -4.53 -3.95 5.17
N GLY A 21 -3.30 -3.70 4.73
CA GLY A 21 -2.66 -4.38 3.60
C GLY A 21 -2.31 -5.83 3.93
N SER A 22 -1.89 -6.58 2.92
CA SER A 22 -1.48 -7.99 3.08
C SER A 22 -0.24 -8.16 3.96
N GLU A 23 0.58 -7.11 4.10
CA GLU A 23 1.81 -7.11 4.90
C GLU A 23 1.62 -6.22 6.16
N ASN A 24 0.37 -6.11 6.64
CA ASN A 24 -0.06 -5.39 7.86
C ASN A 24 0.08 -3.86 7.81
N GLU A 25 0.22 -3.27 6.62
CA GLU A 25 0.26 -1.82 6.45
C GLU A 25 -1.10 -1.21 6.76
N LYS A 26 -1.14 -0.22 7.66
CA LYS A 26 -2.39 0.46 8.03
C LYS A 26 -2.53 1.72 7.20
N ALA A 27 -3.68 1.90 6.56
CA ALA A 27 -4.00 3.09 5.81
C ALA A 27 -5.33 3.68 6.25
N ILE A 28 -5.41 5.01 6.24
CA ILE A 28 -6.64 5.77 6.46
C ILE A 28 -7.15 6.21 5.10
N ASP A 29 -8.41 5.88 4.79
CA ASP A 29 -9.08 6.36 3.59
C ASP A 29 -9.56 7.80 3.79
N ILE A 30 -8.79 8.74 3.20
CA ILE A 30 -9.06 10.17 3.27
C ILE A 30 -9.88 10.69 2.08
N ALA A 31 -10.46 9.82 1.23
CA ALA A 31 -11.15 10.25 0.01
C ALA A 31 -12.27 11.28 0.27
N LYS A 32 -12.94 11.18 1.42
CA LYS A 32 -14.01 12.12 1.84
C LYS A 32 -13.55 13.23 2.78
N LEU A 33 -12.26 13.30 3.13
CA LEU A 33 -11.77 14.22 4.17
C LEU A 33 -12.11 15.68 3.85
N ARG A 34 -11.86 16.11 2.60
CA ARG A 34 -12.12 17.48 2.17
C ARG A 34 -13.61 17.82 2.16
N ASP A 35 -14.44 16.90 1.69
CA ASP A 35 -15.90 17.11 1.64
C ASP A 35 -16.50 17.20 3.04
N LEU A 36 -15.94 16.45 4.01
CA LEU A 36 -16.41 16.43 5.39
C LEU A 36 -15.89 17.60 6.23
N SER A 37 -14.63 17.97 6.08
CA SER A 37 -13.94 18.92 6.98
C SER A 37 -13.47 20.21 6.33
N GLY A 38 -13.38 20.27 5.00
CA GLY A 38 -12.72 21.34 4.27
C GLY A 38 -11.19 21.25 4.21
N TYR A 39 -10.57 20.32 4.96
CA TYR A 39 -9.13 20.14 5.00
C TYR A 39 -8.61 19.24 3.86
N VAL A 40 -7.35 19.46 3.50
CA VAL A 40 -6.56 18.55 2.67
C VAL A 40 -5.35 18.07 3.46
N THR A 41 -4.82 16.89 3.12
CA THR A 41 -3.51 16.48 3.63
C THR A 41 -2.42 17.26 2.89
N PHE A 42 -1.36 17.59 3.62
CA PHE A 42 -0.17 18.22 3.04
C PHE A 42 1.02 17.29 3.26
N ASP A 43 1.41 16.58 2.21
CA ASP A 43 2.46 15.56 2.22
C ASP A 43 3.38 15.73 0.99
N PRO A 44 4.27 16.74 0.98
CA PRO A 44 5.15 16.98 -0.16
C PRO A 44 6.03 15.77 -0.42
N GLY A 45 5.95 15.23 -1.64
CA GLY A 45 6.68 14.03 -2.03
C GLY A 45 5.97 12.70 -1.70
N TYR A 46 4.74 12.74 -1.18
CA TYR A 46 3.88 11.57 -0.97
C TYR A 46 4.46 10.48 -0.05
N LYS A 47 5.40 10.85 0.84
CA LYS A 47 6.08 9.88 1.72
C LYS A 47 5.12 9.12 2.64
N ASN A 48 4.00 9.75 3.01
CA ASN A 48 3.00 9.20 3.93
C ASN A 48 1.69 8.83 3.20
N THR A 49 1.65 8.91 1.87
CA THR A 49 0.43 8.76 1.08
C THR A 49 0.47 7.51 0.21
N GLY A 50 -0.32 6.50 0.58
CA GLY A 50 -0.59 5.34 -0.26
C GLY A 50 -1.56 5.68 -1.40
N ALA A 51 -1.02 6.00 -2.58
CA ALA A 51 -1.83 6.46 -3.72
C ALA A 51 -2.63 5.35 -4.45
N THR A 52 -2.25 4.08 -4.29
CA THR A 52 -2.91 2.96 -4.97
C THR A 52 -2.82 1.67 -4.16
N LYS A 53 -3.73 0.74 -4.44
CA LYS A 53 -3.64 -0.65 -3.98
C LYS A 53 -2.91 -1.45 -5.05
N SER A 54 -1.89 -2.19 -4.65
CA SER A 54 -1.12 -3.04 -5.55
C SER A 54 -0.89 -4.41 -4.91
N ALA A 55 -0.91 -5.44 -5.74
CA ALA A 55 -0.53 -6.81 -5.38
C ALA A 55 0.67 -7.29 -6.20
N ILE A 56 1.47 -6.35 -6.73
CA ILE A 56 2.59 -6.64 -7.65
C ILE A 56 3.90 -6.79 -6.88
N THR A 57 4.27 -5.78 -6.11
CA THR A 57 5.56 -5.72 -5.42
C THR A 57 5.36 -5.28 -3.99
N TYR A 58 6.08 -5.91 -3.07
CA TYR A 58 6.25 -5.45 -1.69
C TYR A 58 7.73 -5.16 -1.44
N LEU A 59 7.99 -4.09 -0.70
CA LEU A 59 9.32 -3.64 -0.33
C LEU A 59 9.32 -3.20 1.13
N ASP A 60 10.23 -3.75 1.92
CA ASP A 60 10.59 -3.24 3.24
C ASP A 60 12.10 -2.94 3.23
N GLY A 61 12.44 -1.65 3.24
CA GLY A 61 13.84 -1.22 3.22
C GLY A 61 14.57 -1.37 4.55
N GLU A 62 13.85 -1.45 5.67
CA GLU A 62 14.44 -1.60 7.01
C GLU A 62 14.86 -3.05 7.23
N GLU A 63 13.99 -3.99 6.83
CA GLU A 63 14.25 -5.43 6.92
C GLU A 63 14.97 -5.99 5.68
N GLY A 64 15.16 -5.18 4.63
CA GLY A 64 15.83 -5.58 3.40
C GLY A 64 15.02 -6.57 2.55
N ILE A 65 13.69 -6.49 2.61
CA ILE A 65 12.77 -7.39 1.90
C ILE A 65 12.37 -6.77 0.56
N LEU A 66 12.50 -7.53 -0.52
CA LEU A 66 11.88 -7.22 -1.81
C LEU A 66 11.20 -8.47 -2.36
N ARG A 67 9.91 -8.37 -2.69
CA ARG A 67 9.11 -9.48 -3.23
C ARG A 67 8.33 -9.08 -4.48
N TYR A 68 8.30 -9.97 -5.48
CA TYR A 68 7.39 -9.86 -6.63
C TYR A 68 6.33 -10.95 -6.53
N ARG A 69 5.05 -10.57 -6.48
CA ARG A 69 3.91 -11.49 -6.31
C ARG A 69 4.08 -12.46 -5.13
N GLY A 70 4.77 -12.04 -4.08
CA GLY A 70 5.06 -12.84 -2.89
C GLY A 70 6.36 -13.65 -2.93
N TYR A 71 6.97 -13.84 -4.11
CA TYR A 71 8.27 -14.51 -4.23
C TYR A 71 9.40 -13.55 -3.85
N SER A 72 10.40 -14.03 -3.10
CA SER A 72 11.57 -13.22 -2.76
C SER A 72 12.39 -12.92 -4.00
N ILE A 73 13.03 -11.75 -4.04
CA ILE A 73 13.82 -11.35 -5.21
C ILE A 73 15.03 -12.27 -5.42
N GLU A 74 15.60 -12.82 -4.35
CA GLU A 74 16.71 -13.77 -4.38
C GLU A 74 16.28 -15.07 -5.06
N GLU A 75 15.09 -15.58 -4.72
CA GLU A 75 14.55 -16.78 -5.33
C GLU A 75 14.36 -16.61 -6.84
N LEU A 76 13.77 -15.49 -7.25
CA LEU A 76 13.55 -15.19 -8.67
C LEU A 76 14.87 -14.98 -9.42
N ALA A 77 15.87 -14.35 -8.77
CA ALA A 77 17.18 -14.12 -9.39
C ALA A 77 17.97 -15.41 -9.59
N GLU A 78 17.88 -16.37 -8.67
CA GLU A 78 18.60 -17.64 -8.75
C GLU A 78 17.89 -18.68 -9.62
N LYS A 79 16.55 -18.67 -9.64
CA LYS A 79 15.76 -19.79 -10.19
C LYS A 79 14.86 -19.42 -11.36
N SER A 80 14.77 -18.15 -11.75
CA SER A 80 13.88 -17.71 -12.83
C SER A 80 14.62 -16.90 -13.89
N THR A 81 14.03 -16.88 -15.07
CA THR A 81 14.45 -16.06 -16.20
C THR A 81 13.69 -14.74 -16.23
N PHE A 82 14.24 -13.74 -16.93
CA PHE A 82 13.54 -12.47 -17.14
C PHE A 82 12.13 -12.65 -17.73
N LEU A 83 11.94 -13.60 -18.66
CA LEU A 83 10.64 -13.83 -19.28
C LEU A 83 9.61 -14.40 -18.29
N GLU A 84 10.02 -15.33 -17.44
CA GLU A 84 9.16 -15.87 -16.37
C GLU A 84 8.78 -14.79 -15.36
N VAL A 85 9.72 -13.92 -14.97
CA VAL A 85 9.45 -12.79 -14.08
C VAL A 85 8.53 -11.77 -14.74
N ALA A 86 8.72 -11.46 -16.03
CA ALA A 86 7.84 -10.56 -16.77
C ALA A 86 6.41 -11.13 -16.85
N TYR A 87 6.28 -12.44 -17.10
CA TYR A 87 5.00 -13.14 -17.08
C TYR A 87 4.36 -13.06 -15.69
N LEU A 88 5.11 -13.36 -14.62
CA LEU A 88 4.68 -13.27 -13.22
C LEU A 88 4.14 -11.88 -12.87
N LEU A 89 4.87 -10.82 -13.23
CA LEU A 89 4.46 -9.45 -12.94
C LEU A 89 3.16 -9.09 -13.66
N PHE A 90 2.98 -9.54 -14.90
CA PHE A 90 1.79 -9.23 -15.70
C PHE A 90 0.58 -10.08 -15.31
N HIS A 91 0.76 -11.39 -15.13
CA HIS A 91 -0.32 -12.36 -14.93
C HIS A 91 -0.61 -12.69 -13.45
N GLY A 92 0.34 -12.43 -12.55
CA GLY A 92 0.17 -12.66 -11.11
C GLY A 92 0.70 -14.00 -10.60
N GLU A 93 1.04 -14.92 -11.49
CA GLU A 93 1.55 -16.26 -11.18
C GLU A 93 2.66 -16.67 -12.17
N LEU A 94 3.52 -17.60 -11.77
CA LEU A 94 4.55 -18.15 -12.67
C LEU A 94 3.90 -19.02 -13.77
N PRO A 95 4.51 -19.08 -14.96
CA PRO A 95 3.99 -19.85 -16.10
C PRO A 95 4.06 -21.38 -15.91
#